data_AF-A0A2N2NNL3-F1
#
_entry.id   AF-A0A2N2NNL3-F1
#
_cell.length_a   1.000
_cell.length_b   1.000
_cell.length_c   1.000
_cell.angle_alpha   90.00
_cell.angle_beta   90.00
_cell.angle_gamma   90.00
#
_symmetry.space_group_name_H-M   'P 1'
#
loop_
_entity.id
_entity.type
_entity.pdbx_description
1 polymer ?
#
loop_
_entity_poly.entity_id
_entity_poly.type
_entity_poly.pdbx_seq_one_letter_code
_entity_poly.pdbx_strand_id
1 'polypeptide(L)'
;MEAAICGYAKYPDDALCKLINDFILLLQSAQAQDGYLYTYNQLIFPESRWQNLQIEHELYCHGYLIEAAVSHFQVTGESKFLTVAIKAADLLVNTFSGKGSLHTPGHQEIESISSNTNLSSHKPNLWGTLSGLLICRRLLLNIPIYA
;
A
#
# COMPACT_ATOMS: atom_id res chain seq x y z
N MET A 1 -6.80 -9.42 4.83
CA MET A 1 -5.46 -9.84 4.34
C MET A 1 -4.44 -9.84 5.47
N GLU A 2 -4.18 -8.69 6.11
CA GLU A 2 -3.21 -8.58 7.21
C GLU A 2 -3.46 -9.57 8.36
N ALA A 3 -4.70 -9.69 8.83
CA ALA A 3 -5.05 -10.66 9.87
C ALA A 3 -4.74 -12.12 9.47
N ALA A 4 -4.91 -12.48 8.20
CA ALA A 4 -4.58 -13.81 7.69
C ALA A 4 -3.06 -14.05 7.70
N ILE A 5 -2.26 -13.04 7.35
CA ILE A 5 -0.80 -13.07 7.43
C ILE A 5 -0.33 -13.22 8.88
N CYS A 6 -0.90 -12.44 9.81
CA CYS A 6 -0.61 -12.56 11.24
C CYS A 6 -0.99 -13.92 11.82
N GLY A 7 -2.13 -14.48 11.37
CA GLY A 7 -2.56 -15.83 11.71
C GLY A 7 -1.57 -16.88 11.23
N TYR A 8 -1.17 -16.81 9.96
CA TYR A 8 -0.20 -17.72 9.34
C TYR A 8 1.17 -17.66 10.03
N ALA A 9 1.65 -16.47 10.41
CA ALA A 9 2.92 -16.30 11.13
C ALA A 9 2.95 -17.05 12.47
N LYS A 10 1.80 -17.15 13.15
CA LYS A 10 1.67 -17.83 14.45
C LYS A 10 1.36 -19.31 14.30
N TYR A 11 0.56 -19.66 13.31
CA TYR A 11 0.06 -21.02 13.07
C TYR A 11 0.15 -21.32 11.57
N PRO A 12 1.32 -21.79 11.08
CA PRO A 12 1.48 -22.12 9.67
C PRO A 12 0.51 -23.21 9.24
N ASP A 13 -0.22 -22.95 8.15
CA ASP A 13 -1.20 -23.86 7.56
C ASP A 13 -1.18 -23.72 6.03
N ASP A 14 -1.12 -24.85 5.33
CA ASP A 14 -0.96 -24.89 3.88
C ASP A 14 -2.19 -24.37 3.14
N ALA A 15 -3.40 -24.62 3.68
CA ALA A 15 -4.64 -24.14 3.06
C ALA A 15 -4.75 -22.61 3.19
N LEU A 16 -4.39 -22.05 4.35
CA LEU A 16 -4.32 -20.60 4.57
C LEU A 16 -3.24 -19.96 3.68
N CYS A 17 -2.06 -20.57 3.58
CA CYS A 17 -1.00 -20.10 2.68
C CYS A 17 -1.48 -20.06 1.22
N LYS A 18 -2.17 -21.12 0.77
CA LYS A 18 -2.75 -21.17 -0.57
C LYS A 18 -3.78 -20.04 -0.78
N LEU A 19 -4.67 -19.82 0.18
CA LEU A 19 -5.69 -18.77 0.09
C LEU A 19 -5.06 -17.37 0.01
N ILE A 20 -4.02 -17.11 0.81
CA ILE A 20 -3.24 -15.86 0.77
C ILE A 20 -2.63 -15.67 -0.62
N ASN A 21 -1.98 -16.71 -1.15
CA ASN A 21 -1.32 -16.66 -2.46
C ASN A 21 -2.32 -16.47 -3.62
N ASP A 22 -3.45 -17.19 -3.61
CA ASP A 22 -4.50 -17.02 -4.62
C ASP A 22 -5.06 -15.59 -4.60
N PHE A 23 -5.25 -15.01 -3.40
CA PHE A 23 -5.71 -13.63 -3.27
C PHE A 23 -4.67 -12.61 -3.78
N ILE A 24 -3.38 -12.84 -3.54
CA ILE A 24 -2.30 -11.99 -4.09
C ILE A 24 -2.32 -12.02 -5.62
N LEU A 25 -2.52 -13.19 -6.24
CA LEU A 25 -2.63 -13.32 -7.69
C LEU A 25 -3.85 -12.55 -8.22
N LEU A 26 -4.98 -12.60 -7.52
CA LEU A 26 -6.16 -11.80 -7.87
C LEU A 26 -5.86 -10.30 -7.84
N LEU A 27 -5.23 -9.81 -6.76
CA LEU A 27 -4.83 -8.39 -6.65
C LEU A 27 -3.87 -7.98 -7.77
N GLN A 28 -2.90 -8.83 -8.10
CA GLN A 28 -1.98 -8.61 -9.23
C GLN A 28 -2.72 -8.49 -10.56
N SER A 29 -3.74 -9.33 -10.79
CA SER A 29 -4.54 -9.29 -12.02
C SER A 29 -5.47 -8.07 -12.09
N ALA A 30 -5.94 -7.59 -10.94
CA ALA A 30 -6.85 -6.44 -10.85
C ALA A 30 -6.11 -5.10 -10.91
N GLN A 31 -4.82 -5.07 -10.55
CA GLN A 31 -4.02 -3.85 -10.56
C GLN A 31 -3.85 -3.33 -11.99
N ALA A 32 -4.17 -2.05 -12.20
CA ALA A 32 -3.96 -1.40 -13.48
C ALA A 32 -2.46 -1.30 -13.81
N GLN A 33 -2.15 -1.10 -15.09
CA GLN A 33 -0.76 -1.09 -15.57
C GLN A 33 0.12 -0.01 -14.91
N ASP A 34 -0.48 1.12 -14.56
CA ASP A 34 0.15 2.25 -13.87
C ASP A 34 0.33 2.04 -12.36
N GLY A 35 -0.19 0.94 -11.80
CA GLY A 35 -0.13 0.63 -10.37
C GLY A 35 -1.40 0.92 -9.59
N TYR A 36 -2.42 1.50 -10.22
CA TYR A 36 -3.68 1.84 -9.55
C TYR A 36 -4.47 0.59 -9.17
N LEU A 37 -4.93 0.51 -7.92
CA LEU A 37 -5.80 -0.56 -7.46
C LEU A 37 -6.87 -0.03 -6.52
N TYR A 38 -8.01 0.33 -7.11
CA TYR A 38 -9.23 0.71 -6.40
C TYR A 38 -10.45 0.36 -7.25
N THR A 39 -11.11 -0.75 -6.88
CA THR A 39 -12.10 -1.42 -7.74
C THR A 39 -13.34 -0.58 -8.02
N TYR A 40 -13.76 0.27 -7.10
CA TYR A 40 -14.95 1.11 -7.27
C TYR A 40 -14.79 2.06 -8.46
N ASN A 41 -13.71 2.84 -8.50
CA ASN A 41 -13.44 3.72 -9.63
C ASN A 41 -13.03 2.92 -10.87
N GLN A 42 -12.27 1.82 -10.74
CA GLN A 42 -11.92 0.99 -11.90
C GLN A 42 -13.13 0.41 -12.65
N LEU A 43 -14.23 0.11 -11.96
CA LEU A 43 -15.38 -0.56 -12.55
C LEU A 43 -16.57 0.37 -12.81
N ILE A 44 -16.84 1.32 -11.91
CA ILE A 44 -18.06 2.13 -11.94
C ILE A 44 -17.78 3.53 -12.50
N PHE A 45 -16.66 4.14 -12.10
CA PHE A 45 -16.31 5.53 -12.44
C PHE A 45 -14.83 5.68 -12.84
N PRO A 46 -14.40 5.13 -14.00
CA PRO A 46 -12.98 5.07 -14.37
C PRO A 46 -12.33 6.43 -14.54
N GLU A 47 -13.12 7.46 -14.87
CA GLU A 47 -12.67 8.84 -15.04
C GLU A 47 -12.57 9.62 -13.70
N SER A 48 -13.04 9.05 -12.58
CA SER A 48 -13.13 9.74 -11.28
C SER A 48 -11.93 9.53 -10.37
N ARG A 49 -10.83 8.95 -10.86
CA ARG A 49 -9.61 8.72 -10.07
C ARG A 49 -9.12 10.02 -9.42
N TRP A 50 -8.91 9.98 -8.11
CA TRP A 50 -8.37 11.09 -7.31
C TRP A 50 -9.23 12.35 -7.25
N GLN A 51 -10.49 12.30 -7.68
CA GLN A 51 -11.35 13.49 -7.69
C GLN A 51 -11.94 13.78 -6.30
N ASN A 52 -12.26 12.76 -5.52
CA ASN A 52 -12.94 12.89 -4.22
C ASN A 52 -12.15 12.23 -3.08
N LEU A 53 -10.89 12.63 -2.92
CA LEU A 53 -9.96 12.10 -1.91
C LEU A 53 -10.50 12.17 -0.46
N GLN A 54 -11.45 13.07 -0.21
CA GLN A 54 -12.07 13.26 1.11
C GLN A 54 -13.09 12.18 1.49
N ILE A 55 -13.66 11.48 0.51
CA ILE A 55 -14.83 10.60 0.72
C ILE A 55 -14.57 9.20 0.18
N GLU A 56 -13.88 9.08 -0.95
CA GLU A 56 -13.78 7.81 -1.67
C GLU A 56 -12.69 6.86 -1.13
N HIS A 57 -11.90 7.27 -0.13
CA HIS A 57 -10.92 6.40 0.53
C HIS A 57 -9.89 5.75 -0.42
N GLU A 58 -9.64 6.35 -1.59
CA GLU A 58 -8.70 5.78 -2.57
C GLU A 58 -7.29 5.63 -1.98
N LEU A 59 -6.77 6.68 -1.36
CA LEU A 59 -5.46 6.67 -0.69
C LEU A 59 -5.43 5.76 0.54
N TYR A 60 -6.54 5.68 1.29
CA TYR A 60 -6.71 4.80 2.44
C TYR A 60 -6.59 3.33 2.01
N CYS A 61 -7.29 2.93 0.95
CA CYS A 61 -7.23 1.57 0.42
C CYS A 61 -5.83 1.21 -0.10
N HIS A 62 -5.15 2.15 -0.78
CA HIS A 62 -3.76 1.91 -1.21
C HIS A 62 -2.81 1.81 -0.01
N GLY A 63 -3.05 2.55 1.08
CA GLY A 63 -2.28 2.45 2.31
C GLY A 63 -2.33 1.04 2.90
N TYR A 64 -3.53 0.51 3.16
CA TYR A 64 -3.71 -0.84 3.69
C TYR A 64 -3.19 -1.95 2.76
N LEU A 65 -3.28 -1.75 1.43
CA LEU A 65 -2.68 -2.65 0.45
C LEU A 65 -1.16 -2.74 0.65
N ILE A 66 -0.52 -1.59 0.81
CA ILE A 66 0.93 -1.49 1.01
C ILE A 66 1.34 -2.11 2.34
N GLU A 67 0.64 -1.83 3.44
CA GLU A 67 0.93 -2.41 4.75
C GLU A 67 0.81 -3.93 4.74
N ALA A 68 -0.30 -4.46 4.20
CA ALA A 68 -0.49 -5.90 4.10
C ALA A 68 0.62 -6.58 3.28
N ALA A 69 1.09 -5.94 2.21
CA ALA A 69 2.17 -6.48 1.38
C ALA A 69 3.53 -6.48 2.08
N VAL A 70 3.82 -5.43 2.85
CA VAL A 70 5.04 -5.36 3.66
C VAL A 70 5.00 -6.42 4.76
N SER A 71 3.89 -6.53 5.49
CA SER A 71 3.71 -7.55 6.53
C SER A 71 3.84 -8.96 5.95
N HIS A 72 3.26 -9.22 4.77
CA HIS A 72 3.43 -10.49 4.08
C HIS A 72 4.91 -10.80 3.81
N PHE A 73 5.65 -9.86 3.24
CA PHE A 73 7.07 -10.04 2.94
C PHE A 73 7.91 -10.28 4.20
N GLN A 74 7.59 -9.60 5.31
CA GLN A 74 8.28 -9.81 6.59
C GLN A 74 8.05 -11.21 7.16
N VAL A 75 6.84 -11.76 6.99
CA VAL A 75 6.48 -13.09 7.50
C VAL A 75 7.00 -14.21 6.60
N THR A 76 6.87 -14.09 5.27
CA THR A 76 7.12 -15.20 4.32
C THR A 76 8.43 -15.04 3.54
N GLY A 77 8.95 -13.82 3.42
CA GLY A 77 10.06 -13.50 2.53
C GLY A 77 9.70 -13.46 1.04
N GLU A 78 8.44 -13.70 0.67
CA GLU A 78 7.99 -13.70 -0.72
C GLU A 78 7.68 -12.29 -1.26
N SER A 79 8.23 -11.96 -2.42
CA SER A 79 8.16 -10.62 -3.03
C SER A 79 6.98 -10.39 -3.97
N LYS A 80 6.16 -11.41 -4.25
CA LYS A 80 5.04 -11.30 -5.21
C LYS A 80 4.06 -10.19 -4.82
N PHE A 81 3.64 -10.17 -3.55
CA PHE A 81 2.73 -9.14 -3.05
C PHE A 81 3.43 -7.78 -2.91
N LEU A 82 4.69 -7.79 -2.47
CA LEU A 82 5.51 -6.58 -2.38
C LEU A 82 5.61 -5.85 -3.73
N THR A 83 5.69 -6.58 -4.84
CA THR A 83 5.72 -6.00 -6.20
C THR A 83 4.46 -5.18 -6.52
N VAL A 84 3.29 -5.63 -6.05
CA VAL A 84 2.02 -4.88 -6.20
C VAL A 84 2.08 -3.58 -5.42
N ALA A 85 2.53 -3.64 -4.17
CA ALA A 85 2.65 -2.48 -3.30
C ALA A 85 3.67 -1.46 -3.80
N ILE A 86 4.77 -1.89 -4.40
CA ILE A 86 5.77 -0.99 -5.00
C ILE A 86 5.15 -0.18 -6.14
N LYS A 87 4.44 -0.84 -7.07
CA LYS A 87 3.78 -0.14 -8.18
C LYS A 87 2.72 0.86 -7.67
N ALA A 88 1.95 0.46 -6.66
CA ALA A 88 1.00 1.35 -6.01
C ALA A 88 1.71 2.57 -5.40
N ALA A 89 2.79 2.35 -4.63
CA ALA A 89 3.57 3.44 -4.03
C ALA A 89 4.18 4.36 -5.09
N ASP A 90 4.76 3.82 -6.16
CA ASP A 90 5.33 4.61 -7.26
C ASP A 90 4.27 5.49 -7.92
N LEU A 91 3.06 4.96 -8.16
CA LEU A 91 1.93 5.74 -8.67
C LEU A 91 1.58 6.89 -7.73
N LEU A 92 1.47 6.62 -6.43
CA LEU A 92 1.10 7.64 -5.46
C LEU A 92 2.16 8.74 -5.37
N VAL A 93 3.44 8.37 -5.35
CA VAL A 93 4.55 9.33 -5.38
C VAL A 93 4.48 10.18 -6.63
N ASN A 94 4.35 9.57 -7.81
CA ASN A 94 4.26 10.30 -9.08
C ASN A 94 3.03 11.22 -9.15
N THR A 95 1.92 10.80 -8.54
CA THR A 95 0.64 11.53 -8.62
C THR A 95 0.58 12.70 -7.65
N PHE A 96 1.12 12.56 -6.44
CA PHE A 96 0.90 13.49 -5.33
C PHE A 96 2.15 14.29 -4.92
N SER A 97 3.32 13.98 -5.48
CA SER A 97 4.54 14.74 -5.17
C SER A 97 4.40 16.21 -5.50
N GLY A 98 4.55 17.06 -4.47
CA GLY A 98 4.51 18.52 -4.62
C GLY A 98 3.10 19.14 -4.73
N LYS A 99 2.01 18.37 -4.55
CA LYS A 99 0.63 18.87 -4.73
C LYS A 99 0.00 19.57 -3.51
N GLY A 100 0.69 19.64 -2.38
CA GLY A 100 0.23 20.36 -1.17
C GLY A 100 -0.94 19.70 -0.43
N SER A 101 -1.41 20.35 0.65
CA SER A 101 -2.36 19.78 1.63
C SER A 101 -3.79 19.55 1.11
N LEU A 102 -4.19 20.16 0.00
CA LEU A 102 -5.51 19.93 -0.60
C LEU A 102 -5.67 18.55 -1.25
N HIS A 103 -4.57 17.80 -1.38
CA HIS A 103 -4.55 16.46 -1.95
C HIS A 103 -4.30 15.37 -0.90
N THR A 104 -4.61 15.65 0.37
CA THR A 104 -4.62 14.65 1.44
C THR A 104 -5.90 13.83 1.44
N PRO A 105 -5.88 12.60 1.98
CA PRO A 105 -7.12 11.86 2.21
C PRO A 105 -7.97 12.52 3.28
N GLY A 106 -9.29 12.29 3.22
CA GLY A 106 -10.21 12.65 4.30
C GLY A 106 -10.12 11.74 5.53
N HIS A 107 -9.57 10.53 5.36
CA HIS A 107 -9.29 9.58 6.45
C HIS A 107 -7.80 9.24 6.46
N GLN A 108 -7.15 9.49 7.60
CA GLN A 108 -5.72 9.25 7.81
C GLN A 108 -5.43 7.76 7.88
N GLU A 109 -4.43 7.28 7.13
CA GLU A 109 -3.88 5.90 7.22
C GLU A 109 -2.57 5.78 6.47
N ILE A 110 -2.49 6.38 5.29
CA ILE A 110 -1.29 6.34 4.45
C ILE A 110 -0.07 6.99 5.15
N GLU A 111 -0.34 7.89 6.10
CA GLU A 111 0.63 8.48 7.02
C GLU A 111 1.20 7.49 8.04
N SER A 112 0.38 6.52 8.49
CA SER A 112 0.67 5.62 9.62
C SER A 112 1.61 4.46 9.29
N ILE A 113 1.81 4.19 7.99
CA ILE A 113 2.72 3.16 7.43
C ILE A 113 4.13 3.24 8.05
N SER A 114 4.53 4.42 8.53
CA SER A 114 5.84 4.66 9.15
C SER A 114 6.04 3.99 10.53
N SER A 115 4.99 3.65 11.27
CA SER A 115 5.16 3.18 12.67
C SER A 115 5.40 1.68 12.80
N ASN A 116 4.79 0.87 11.93
CA ASN A 116 4.86 -0.60 11.98
C ASN A 116 5.93 -1.21 11.05
N THR A 117 6.55 -0.44 10.15
CA THR A 117 7.49 -0.96 9.15
C THR A 117 8.95 -0.82 9.58
N ASN A 118 9.39 -1.61 10.56
CA ASN A 118 10.80 -1.68 10.95
C ASN A 118 11.62 -2.54 9.96
N LEU A 119 11.79 -2.04 8.72
CA LEU A 119 12.47 -2.72 7.61
C LEU A 119 14.02 -2.61 7.68
N SER A 120 14.56 -2.08 8.78
CA SER A 120 15.97 -1.72 8.93
C SER A 120 16.94 -2.90 9.13
N SER A 121 16.46 -4.12 9.38
CA SER A 121 17.34 -5.14 9.96
C SER A 121 17.89 -6.21 9.02
N HIS A 122 17.38 -6.46 7.79
CA HIS A 122 17.75 -7.73 7.12
C HIS A 122 18.12 -7.79 5.63
N LYS A 123 17.96 -6.77 4.75
CA LYS A 123 18.46 -6.89 3.35
C LYS A 123 18.91 -5.55 2.70
N PRO A 124 20.20 -5.38 2.32
CA PRO A 124 20.78 -4.11 1.86
C PRO A 124 20.42 -3.67 0.43
N ASN A 125 19.64 -4.45 -0.31
CA ASN A 125 19.28 -4.22 -1.71
C ASN A 125 17.86 -3.61 -1.91
N LEU A 126 17.21 -3.18 -0.82
CA LEU A 126 15.87 -2.57 -0.83
C LEU A 126 15.87 -1.02 -0.81
N TRP A 127 17.03 -0.35 -0.83
CA TRP A 127 17.11 1.12 -0.67
C TRP A 127 16.40 1.92 -1.78
N GLY A 128 16.34 1.42 -3.02
CA GLY A 128 15.53 2.03 -4.08
C GLY A 128 14.03 1.82 -3.89
N THR A 129 13.66 0.62 -3.43
CA THR A 129 12.29 0.14 -3.17
C THR A 129 11.64 0.78 -1.95
N LEU A 130 12.45 1.08 -0.93
CA LEU A 130 12.06 1.79 0.29
C LEU A 130 11.93 3.30 0.06
N SER A 131 12.52 3.84 -1.02
CA SER A 131 12.43 5.27 -1.31
C SER A 131 10.98 5.68 -1.60
N GLY A 132 10.21 4.92 -2.38
CA GLY A 132 8.79 5.22 -2.64
C GLY A 132 7.93 5.21 -1.36
N LEU A 133 8.12 4.19 -0.52
CA LEU A 133 7.50 4.05 0.81
C LEU A 133 7.90 5.18 1.78
N LEU A 134 9.19 5.56 1.80
CA LEU A 134 9.72 6.68 2.60
C LEU A 134 9.33 8.04 2.01
N ILE A 135 9.03 8.14 0.71
CA ILE A 135 8.53 9.36 0.08
C ILE A 135 7.04 9.56 0.44
N CYS A 136 6.21 8.52 0.52
CA CYS A 136 4.88 8.63 1.13
C CYS A 136 4.96 9.25 2.53
N ARG A 137 5.96 8.84 3.33
CA ARG A 137 6.27 9.47 4.63
C ARG A 137 6.65 10.96 4.53
N ARG A 138 7.37 11.40 3.49
CA ARG A 138 7.80 12.82 3.35
C ARG A 138 6.75 13.72 2.71
N LEU A 139 5.82 13.17 1.93
CA LEU A 139 4.72 13.92 1.33
C LEU A 139 3.68 14.36 2.36
N LEU A 140 3.51 13.61 3.44
CA LEU A 140 2.47 13.85 4.44
C LEU A 140 2.98 14.54 5.71
N LEU A 141 4.27 14.39 6.05
CA LEU A 141 4.87 15.03 7.23
C LEU A 141 5.22 16.52 7.05
N ASN A 142 5.06 17.09 5.86
CA ASN A 142 5.21 18.54 5.62
C ASN A 142 3.90 19.32 5.78
N ILE A 143 2.87 18.69 6.34
CA ILE A 143 1.59 19.31 6.64
C ILE A 143 1.57 19.66 8.13
N PRO A 144 1.50 20.94 8.52
CA PRO A 144 1.41 21.30 9.92
C PRO A 144 0.13 20.70 10.49
N ILE A 145 0.28 19.79 11.46
CA ILE A 145 -0.81 19.26 12.26
C ILE A 145 -1.27 20.41 13.16
N TYR A 146 -2.28 21.16 12.72
CA TYR A 146 -3.00 22.03 13.65
C TYR A 146 -3.98 21.15 14.42
N ALA A 147 -3.66 21.01 15.71
CA ALA A 147 -4.51 20.42 16.75
C ALA A 147 -5.78 21.25 16.98
#